data_AF-A0A2W2ASC6-F1
#
_entry.id   AF-A0A2W2ASC6-F1
#
_cell.length_a   1.000
_cell.length_b   1.000
_cell.length_c   1.000
_cell.angle_alpha   90.00
_cell.angle_beta   90.00
_cell.angle_gamma   90.00
#
_symmetry.space_group_name_H-M   'P 1'
#
loop_
_entity.id
_entity.type
_entity.pdbx_description
1 polymer ?
#
loop_
_entity_poly.entity_id
_entity_poly.type
_entity_poly.pdbx_seq_one_letter_code
_entity_poly.pdbx_strand_id
1 'polypeptide(L)'
;MRTFESGEELYCLGLGAEQISLDATLRCMVCKASVEAWFLVSADEDISGRAPEVRVDRYAENLRDRADRIGAVDGPFADLVKRAQLAYESGLGAGAVIYLRKIFEKITWEVADLVGVGTKKPNGNPRPFSAVLKEVNEQRMIIPQRFSSDGYQLFSELSGIIHGDSSEAEALEKFKPCLQLVLGVVDEVSRDNKVAKAIEDLGWNIDLINAMATTGDAA
;
A
#
# COMPACT_ATOMS: atom_id res chain seq x y z
N MET A 1 1.96 1.27 -25.67
CA MET A 1 2.74 0.03 -25.47
C MET A 1 4.20 0.41 -25.35
N ARG A 2 4.87 0.09 -24.23
CA ARG A 2 6.32 0.33 -24.08
C ARG A 2 7.04 -0.95 -24.50
N THR A 3 7.88 -0.86 -25.53
CA THR A 3 8.66 -2.00 -26.03
C THR A 3 9.93 -2.16 -25.19
N PHE A 4 10.18 -3.37 -24.72
CA PHE A 4 11.40 -3.77 -24.00
C PHE A 4 12.20 -4.73 -24.86
N GLU A 5 13.53 -4.70 -24.72
CA GLU A 5 14.44 -5.70 -25.27
C GLU A 5 15.10 -6.47 -24.13
N SER A 6 15.52 -7.71 -24.38
CA SER A 6 16.41 -8.42 -23.47
C SER A 6 17.76 -7.71 -23.40
N GLY A 7 18.25 -7.48 -22.20
CA GLY A 7 19.62 -7.07 -21.91
C GLY A 7 20.61 -8.22 -22.10
N GLU A 8 21.83 -8.02 -21.61
CA GLU A 8 22.94 -8.95 -21.86
C GLU A 8 22.86 -10.25 -21.04
N GLU A 9 22.18 -10.22 -19.88
CA GLU A 9 22.04 -11.37 -19.00
C GLU A 9 20.67 -12.03 -19.18
N LEU A 10 20.69 -13.21 -19.82
CA LEU A 10 19.56 -14.11 -19.98
C LEU A 10 20.00 -15.53 -19.54
N TYR A 11 19.34 -16.07 -18.53
CA TYR A 11 19.49 -17.45 -18.11
C TYR A 11 18.20 -18.21 -18.44
N CYS A 12 18.36 -19.38 -19.04
CA CYS A 12 17.25 -20.29 -19.34
C CYS A 12 17.58 -21.65 -18.73
N LEU A 13 16.69 -22.14 -17.87
CA LEU A 13 16.79 -23.44 -17.22
C LEU A 13 15.60 -24.30 -17.63
N GLY A 14 15.86 -25.44 -18.25
CA GLY A 14 14.84 -26.46 -18.51
C GLY A 14 14.41 -27.13 -17.22
N LEU A 15 13.11 -27.05 -16.90
CA LEU A 15 12.51 -27.72 -15.75
C LEU A 15 11.88 -29.07 -16.13
N GLY A 16 11.68 -29.30 -17.42
CA GLY A 16 11.16 -30.53 -18.02
C GLY A 16 11.01 -30.38 -19.53
N ALA A 17 10.31 -31.33 -20.16
CA ALA A 17 10.04 -31.28 -21.61
C ALA A 17 9.09 -30.14 -21.99
N GLU A 18 8.23 -29.67 -21.08
CA GLU A 18 7.17 -28.70 -21.38
C GLU A 18 7.38 -27.35 -20.68
N GLN A 19 8.44 -27.18 -19.88
CA GLN A 19 8.59 -25.99 -19.04
C GLN A 19 10.04 -25.50 -18.93
N ILE A 20 10.20 -24.18 -18.99
CA ILE A 20 11.45 -23.47 -18.77
C ILE A 20 11.28 -22.34 -17.75
N SER A 21 12.33 -22.11 -16.97
CA SER A 21 12.52 -20.92 -16.15
C SER A 21 13.44 -19.97 -16.90
N LEU A 22 13.02 -18.72 -17.07
CA LEU A 22 13.79 -17.66 -17.73
C LEU A 22 14.08 -16.54 -16.73
N ASP A 23 15.35 -16.27 -16.46
CA ASP A 23 15.79 -15.05 -15.78
C ASP A 23 16.36 -14.11 -16.83
N ALA A 24 15.80 -12.91 -16.96
CA ALA A 24 16.16 -11.95 -18.00
C ALA A 24 16.29 -10.55 -17.40
N THR A 25 17.32 -9.81 -17.78
CA THR A 25 17.26 -8.35 -17.63
C THR A 25 16.49 -7.76 -18.81
N LEU A 26 15.43 -6.99 -18.58
CA LEU A 26 14.69 -6.27 -19.62
C LEU A 26 15.08 -4.80 -19.65
N ARG A 27 15.45 -4.27 -20.82
CA ARG A 27 15.82 -2.87 -21.02
C ARG A 27 14.74 -2.12 -21.81
N CYS A 28 14.30 -0.98 -21.30
CA CYS A 28 13.38 -0.10 -22.03
C CYS A 28 14.09 0.55 -23.22
N MET A 29 13.54 0.42 -24.42
CA MET A 29 14.15 0.99 -25.63
C MET A 29 14.24 2.52 -25.61
N VAL A 30 13.31 3.18 -24.92
CA VAL A 30 13.15 4.63 -24.89
C VAL A 30 14.01 5.27 -23.81
N CYS A 31 13.83 4.88 -22.54
CA CYS A 31 14.54 5.51 -21.42
C CYS A 31 15.77 4.75 -20.93
N LYS A 32 16.08 3.60 -21.55
CA LYS A 32 17.23 2.74 -21.22
C LYS A 32 17.25 2.17 -19.80
N ALA A 33 16.16 2.32 -19.04
CA ALA A 33 16.03 1.70 -17.73
C ALA A 33 15.94 0.17 -17.85
N SER A 34 16.67 -0.53 -16.98
CA SER A 34 16.65 -1.99 -16.88
C SER A 34 15.76 -2.47 -15.73
N VAL A 35 15.28 -3.70 -15.82
CA VAL A 35 14.61 -4.43 -14.74
C VAL A 35 14.98 -5.90 -14.85
N GLU A 36 15.41 -6.52 -13.76
CA GLU A 36 15.52 -7.99 -13.70
C GLU A 36 14.12 -8.57 -13.67
N ALA A 37 13.83 -9.57 -14.49
CA ALA A 37 12.55 -10.23 -14.58
C ALA A 37 12.75 -11.74 -14.65
N TRP A 38 11.92 -12.47 -13.95
CA TRP A 38 11.84 -13.92 -13.98
C TRP A 38 10.53 -14.34 -14.63
N PHE A 39 10.56 -15.36 -15.49
CA PHE A 39 9.41 -15.95 -16.14
C PHE A 39 9.41 -17.46 -15.96
N LEU A 40 8.23 -18.01 -15.67
CA LEU A 40 7.94 -19.42 -15.86
C LEU A 40 7.12 -19.57 -17.13
N VAL A 41 7.70 -20.24 -18.11
CA VAL A 41 7.10 -20.43 -19.43
C VAL A 41 6.83 -21.91 -19.63
N SER A 42 5.61 -22.22 -20.05
CA SER A 42 5.19 -23.58 -20.36
C SER A 42 4.74 -23.67 -21.81
N ALA A 43 4.89 -24.86 -22.40
CA ALA A 43 4.42 -25.22 -23.73
C ALA A 43 3.35 -26.30 -23.63
N ASP A 44 2.47 -26.38 -24.62
CA ASP A 44 1.47 -27.46 -24.69
C ASP A 44 2.08 -28.79 -25.19
N GLU A 45 3.24 -28.72 -25.84
CA GLU A 45 4.07 -29.85 -26.28
C GLU A 45 5.53 -29.64 -25.85
N ASP A 46 6.49 -30.38 -26.43
CA ASP A 46 7.91 -30.23 -26.13
C ASP A 46 8.41 -28.79 -26.42
N ILE A 47 8.86 -28.11 -25.37
CA ILE A 47 9.34 -26.73 -25.39
C ILE A 47 10.65 -26.56 -26.15
N SER A 48 11.37 -27.64 -26.42
CA SER A 48 12.55 -27.67 -27.27
C SER A 48 12.23 -27.93 -28.76
N GLY A 49 10.94 -28.04 -29.09
CA GLY A 49 10.44 -28.25 -30.44
C GLY A 49 10.77 -27.11 -31.42
N ARG A 50 10.51 -27.33 -32.71
CA ARG A 50 10.85 -26.37 -33.79
C ARG A 50 10.07 -25.05 -33.71
N ALA A 51 8.86 -25.09 -33.15
CA ALA A 51 7.98 -23.94 -32.99
C ALA A 51 6.93 -24.24 -31.90
N PRO A 52 7.35 -24.36 -30.63
CA PRO A 52 6.42 -24.64 -29.55
C PRO A 52 5.46 -23.47 -29.38
N GLU A 53 4.18 -23.76 -29.21
CA GLU A 53 3.24 -22.78 -28.69
C GLU A 53 3.47 -22.68 -27.18
N VAL A 54 3.75 -21.47 -26.71
CA VAL A 54 4.15 -21.21 -25.33
C VAL A 54 3.23 -20.20 -24.67
N ARG A 55 3.06 -20.34 -23.35
CA ARG A 55 2.37 -19.39 -22.49
C ARG A 55 3.24 -19.04 -21.28
N VAL A 56 3.05 -17.84 -20.77
CA VAL A 56 3.67 -17.41 -19.50
C VAL A 56 2.74 -17.84 -18.38
N ASP A 57 3.17 -18.83 -17.60
CA ASP A 57 2.41 -19.31 -16.44
C ASP A 57 2.60 -18.37 -15.24
N ARG A 58 3.83 -17.86 -15.04
CA ARG A 58 4.16 -16.87 -14.01
C ARG A 58 5.21 -15.91 -14.53
N TYR A 59 5.19 -14.70 -14.01
CA TYR A 59 6.32 -13.79 -14.13
C TYR A 59 6.46 -12.96 -12.85
N ALA A 60 7.68 -12.53 -12.57
CA ALA A 60 7.98 -11.63 -11.47
C ALA A 60 9.04 -10.63 -11.91
N GLU A 61 8.82 -9.35 -11.69
CA GLU A 61 9.83 -8.31 -11.91
C GLU A 61 10.55 -8.03 -10.58
N ASN A 62 11.88 -8.18 -10.57
CA ASN A 62 12.71 -7.74 -9.47
C ASN A 62 12.91 -6.23 -9.58
N LEU A 63 11.94 -5.48 -9.08
CA LEU A 63 11.96 -4.02 -9.02
C LEU A 63 12.84 -3.55 -7.85
N ARG A 64 14.09 -4.03 -7.77
CA ARG A 64 15.05 -3.64 -6.72
C ARG A 64 15.31 -2.12 -6.74
N ASP A 65 15.29 -1.52 -7.93
CA ASP A 65 15.56 -0.08 -8.13
C ASP A 65 14.34 0.72 -8.64
N ARG A 66 13.15 0.11 -8.68
CA ARG A 66 11.90 0.77 -9.15
C ARG A 66 10.85 0.96 -8.05
N ALA A 67 11.22 0.80 -6.78
CA ALA A 67 10.40 1.34 -5.69
C ALA A 67 10.02 2.82 -5.96
N ASP A 68 10.85 3.54 -6.74
CA ASP A 68 10.65 4.93 -7.12
C ASP A 68 9.72 5.16 -8.33
N ARG A 69 9.25 4.12 -9.06
CA ARG A 69 8.63 4.29 -10.41
C ARG A 69 7.21 3.77 -10.60
N ILE A 70 6.52 3.31 -9.57
CA ILE A 70 5.07 3.14 -9.58
C ILE A 70 4.49 4.13 -8.58
N GLY A 71 4.25 5.37 -9.03
CA GLY A 71 3.60 6.42 -8.23
C GLY A 71 4.09 6.44 -6.79
N ALA A 72 5.41 6.54 -6.61
CA ALA A 72 6.11 6.28 -5.36
C ALA A 72 5.31 6.80 -4.19
N VAL A 73 4.74 5.88 -3.41
CA VAL A 73 4.29 6.20 -2.06
C VAL A 73 5.59 6.39 -1.27
N ASP A 74 6.26 7.51 -1.50
CA ASP A 74 7.41 7.93 -0.73
C ASP A 74 6.90 8.18 0.70
N GLY A 75 7.47 7.46 1.67
CA GLY A 75 7.06 7.59 3.06
C GLY A 75 7.17 6.31 3.87
N PRO A 76 6.75 6.35 5.14
CA PRO A 76 6.94 5.26 6.11
C PRO A 76 6.20 3.97 5.75
N PHE A 77 5.29 3.99 4.76
CA PHE A 77 4.47 2.85 4.35
C PHE A 77 4.87 2.22 3.01
N ALA A 78 5.90 2.75 2.33
CA ALA A 78 6.33 2.27 1.00
C ALA A 78 6.56 0.76 0.93
N ASP A 79 7.27 0.20 1.93
CA ASP A 79 7.55 -1.24 2.03
C ASP A 79 6.26 -2.06 2.19
N LEU A 80 5.29 -1.59 2.99
CA LEU A 80 4.03 -2.29 3.17
C LEU A 80 3.17 -2.27 1.89
N VAL A 81 3.16 -1.15 1.16
CA VAL A 81 2.47 -1.04 -0.13
C VAL A 81 3.10 -1.98 -1.15
N LYS A 82 4.44 -2.02 -1.22
CA LYS A 82 5.18 -2.94 -2.09
C LYS A 82 4.83 -4.40 -1.79
N ARG A 83 4.80 -4.79 -0.52
CA ARG A 83 4.41 -6.16 -0.12
C ARG A 83 2.95 -6.49 -0.42
N ALA A 84 2.04 -5.53 -0.26
CA ALA A 84 0.63 -5.67 -0.63
C ALA A 84 0.50 -5.97 -2.13
N GLN A 85 1.21 -5.21 -2.96
CA GLN A 85 1.21 -5.35 -4.41
C GLN A 85 1.80 -6.69 -4.85
N LEU A 86 2.93 -7.11 -4.27
CA LEU A 86 3.54 -8.42 -4.56
C LEU A 86 2.61 -9.59 -4.20
N ALA A 87 1.93 -9.52 -3.06
CA ALA A 87 0.95 -10.54 -2.66
C ALA A 87 -0.24 -10.58 -3.65
N TYR A 88 -0.76 -9.42 -4.04
CA TYR A 88 -1.84 -9.31 -5.04
C TYR A 88 -1.42 -9.93 -6.39
N GLU A 89 -0.23 -9.60 -6.89
CA GLU A 89 0.31 -10.14 -8.15
C GLU A 89 0.57 -11.65 -8.09
N SER A 90 0.85 -12.16 -6.89
CA SER A 90 1.03 -13.60 -6.65
C SER A 90 -0.29 -14.36 -6.47
N GLY A 91 -1.44 -13.68 -6.58
CA GLY A 91 -2.78 -14.27 -6.37
C GLY A 91 -3.13 -14.52 -4.89
N LEU A 92 -2.39 -13.91 -3.97
CA LEU A 92 -2.62 -13.98 -2.52
C LEU A 92 -3.46 -12.77 -2.08
N GLY A 93 -4.76 -12.78 -2.36
CA GLY A 93 -5.69 -11.71 -2.05
C GLY A 93 -5.81 -11.40 -0.56
N ALA A 94 -6.02 -12.41 0.29
CA ALA A 94 -6.09 -12.20 1.74
C ALA A 94 -4.76 -11.65 2.27
N GLY A 95 -3.64 -12.21 1.79
CA GLY A 95 -2.29 -11.73 2.09
C GLY A 95 -2.06 -10.27 1.70
N ALA A 96 -2.56 -9.85 0.53
CA ALA A 96 -2.46 -8.49 0.05
C ALA A 96 -3.24 -7.51 0.95
N VAL A 97 -4.45 -7.89 1.35
CA VAL A 97 -5.34 -7.08 2.21
C VAL A 97 -4.81 -6.95 3.64
N ILE A 98 -4.09 -7.95 4.16
CA ILE A 98 -3.40 -7.84 5.47
C ILE A 98 -2.45 -6.64 5.51
N TYR A 99 -1.69 -6.41 4.43
CA TYR A 99 -0.79 -5.27 4.38
C TYR A 99 -1.55 -3.94 4.35
N LEU A 100 -2.68 -3.86 3.64
CA LEU A 100 -3.53 -2.67 3.61
C LEU A 100 -4.09 -2.35 5.01
N ARG A 101 -4.60 -3.37 5.71
CA ARG A 101 -5.06 -3.23 7.10
C ARG A 101 -3.94 -2.74 8.01
N LYS A 102 -2.73 -3.29 7.87
CA LYS A 102 -1.58 -2.88 8.68
C LYS A 102 -1.17 -1.42 8.44
N ILE A 103 -1.24 -0.94 7.20
CA ILE A 103 -0.99 0.47 6.89
C ILE A 103 -2.04 1.35 7.58
N PHE A 104 -3.31 1.02 7.40
CA PHE A 104 -4.42 1.79 7.97
C PHE A 104 -4.38 1.83 9.50
N GLU A 105 -4.03 0.70 10.14
CA GLU A 105 -3.87 0.64 11.59
C GLU A 105 -2.70 1.51 12.05
N LYS A 106 -1.52 1.37 11.43
CA LYS A 106 -0.32 2.15 11.81
C LYS A 106 -0.55 3.65 11.72
N ILE A 107 -1.07 4.15 10.61
CA ILE A 107 -1.28 5.60 10.45
C ILE A 107 -2.28 6.14 11.47
N THR A 108 -3.32 5.36 11.79
CA THR A 108 -4.30 5.74 12.82
C THR A 108 -3.67 5.79 14.20
N TRP A 109 -2.81 4.83 14.54
CA TRP A 109 -2.08 4.82 15.82
C TRP A 109 -1.08 5.96 15.93
N GLU A 110 -0.33 6.25 14.86
CA GLU A 110 0.59 7.39 14.82
C GLU A 110 -0.16 8.70 15.06
N VAL A 111 -1.33 8.90 14.43
CA VAL A 111 -2.14 10.10 14.67
C VAL A 111 -2.72 10.11 16.09
N ALA A 112 -3.17 8.95 16.62
CA ALA A 112 -3.65 8.86 17.99
C ALA A 112 -2.61 9.34 19.00
N ASP A 113 -1.35 8.91 18.84
CA ASP A 113 -0.24 9.32 19.69
C ASP A 113 0.04 10.83 19.56
N LEU A 114 -0.04 11.39 18.35
CA LEU A 114 0.15 12.83 18.10
C LEU A 114 -0.92 13.70 18.76
N VAL A 115 -2.18 13.26 18.80
CA VAL A 115 -3.29 14.02 19.41
C VAL A 115 -3.60 13.61 20.85
N GLY A 116 -2.82 12.71 21.43
CA GLY A 116 -3.00 12.26 22.82
C GLY A 116 -4.26 11.40 23.02
N VAL A 117 -4.79 10.77 21.98
CA VAL A 117 -5.88 9.79 22.11
C VAL A 117 -5.31 8.52 22.71
N GLY A 118 -5.75 8.17 23.92
CA GLY A 118 -5.25 7.00 24.64
C GLY A 118 -5.50 5.72 23.85
N THR A 119 -4.45 4.93 23.60
CA THR A 119 -4.54 3.68 22.79
C THR A 119 -4.75 2.42 23.63
N LYS A 120 -4.63 2.53 24.96
CA LYS A 120 -4.76 1.42 25.92
C LYS A 120 -5.96 1.61 26.85
N LYS A 121 -6.54 0.49 27.27
CA LYS A 121 -7.56 0.41 28.32
C LYS A 121 -6.90 0.56 29.71
N PRO A 122 -7.68 0.81 30.77
CA PRO A 122 -7.15 0.88 32.14
C PRO A 122 -6.39 -0.38 32.59
N ASN A 123 -6.71 -1.55 32.02
CA ASN A 123 -6.04 -2.82 32.30
C ASN A 123 -4.77 -3.06 31.47
N GLY A 124 -4.30 -2.05 30.71
CA GLY A 124 -3.09 -2.13 29.89
C GLY A 124 -3.28 -2.78 28.51
N ASN A 125 -4.43 -3.42 28.24
CA ASN A 125 -4.72 -4.02 26.94
C ASN A 125 -5.02 -2.94 25.87
N PRO A 126 -4.73 -3.20 24.59
CA PRO A 126 -5.14 -2.30 23.51
C PRO A 126 -6.65 -2.02 23.51
N ARG A 127 -7.02 -0.77 23.22
CA ARG A 127 -8.41 -0.43 22.93
C ARG A 127 -8.83 -1.06 21.60
N PRO A 128 -10.14 -1.30 21.38
CA PRO A 128 -10.63 -1.71 20.07
C PRO A 128 -10.24 -0.65 19.03
N PHE A 129 -9.64 -1.08 17.92
CA PHE A 129 -9.21 -0.19 16.86
C PHE A 129 -10.34 0.72 16.37
N SER A 130 -11.54 0.17 16.23
CA SER A 130 -12.75 0.89 15.82
C SER A 130 -13.05 2.12 16.68
N ALA A 131 -12.87 2.01 18.00
CA ALA A 131 -13.11 3.10 18.93
C ALA A 131 -12.05 4.20 18.79
N VAL A 132 -10.79 3.81 18.61
CA VAL A 132 -9.69 4.78 18.46
C VAL A 132 -9.75 5.46 17.10
N LEU A 133 -10.00 4.71 16.02
CA LEU A 133 -10.20 5.26 14.68
C LEU A 133 -11.29 6.34 14.67
N LYS A 134 -12.42 6.09 15.34
CA LYS A 134 -13.51 7.06 15.44
C LYS A 134 -13.06 8.34 16.14
N GLU A 135 -12.46 8.21 17.32
CA GLU A 135 -12.02 9.35 18.13
C GLU A 135 -10.91 10.17 17.43
N VAL A 136 -9.95 9.49 16.80
CA VAL A 136 -8.89 10.13 15.99
C VAL A 136 -9.50 10.87 14.80
N ASN A 137 -10.43 10.25 14.08
CA ASN A 137 -11.04 10.88 12.92
C ASN A 137 -11.93 12.08 13.30
N GLU A 138 -12.59 12.05 14.46
CA GLU A 138 -13.33 13.21 14.98
C GLU A 138 -12.41 14.40 15.29
N GLN A 139 -11.15 14.16 15.68
CA GLN A 139 -10.20 15.22 16.01
C GLN A 139 -9.35 15.72 14.82
N ARG A 140 -8.93 14.82 13.91
CA ARG A 140 -7.99 15.15 12.81
C ARG A 140 -8.52 14.89 11.41
N MET A 141 -9.76 14.41 11.26
CA MET A 141 -10.40 14.16 9.96
C MET A 141 -9.51 13.36 9.00
N ILE A 142 -8.86 12.31 9.52
CA ILE A 142 -7.90 11.50 8.77
C ILE A 142 -8.54 10.72 7.61
N ILE A 143 -9.85 10.54 7.63
CA ILE A 143 -10.61 9.86 6.57
C ILE A 143 -11.05 10.92 5.56
N PRO A 144 -10.64 10.80 4.28
CA PRO A 144 -11.03 11.73 3.23
C PRO A 144 -12.54 11.97 3.18
N GLN A 145 -12.92 13.24 3.05
CA GLN A 145 -14.31 13.68 3.08
C GLN A 145 -15.23 12.93 2.10
N ARG A 146 -14.69 12.47 0.96
CA ARG A 146 -15.44 11.73 -0.06
C ARG A 146 -16.00 10.39 0.41
N PHE A 147 -15.45 9.82 1.48
CA PHE A 147 -15.96 8.58 2.09
C PHE A 147 -15.94 8.64 3.62
N SER A 148 -16.02 9.85 4.19
CA SER A 148 -16.03 10.03 5.65
C SER A 148 -17.27 9.45 6.31
N SER A 149 -18.40 9.40 5.60
CA SER A 149 -19.61 8.65 6.00
C SER A 149 -19.36 7.15 6.15
N ASP A 150 -18.39 6.63 5.41
CA ASP A 150 -18.09 5.20 5.25
C ASP A 150 -16.72 4.85 5.85
N GLY A 151 -16.17 5.73 6.69
CA GLY A 151 -14.83 5.55 7.23
C GLY A 151 -14.64 4.25 8.03
N TYR A 152 -15.66 3.86 8.78
CA TYR A 152 -15.70 2.56 9.48
C TYR A 152 -15.95 1.38 8.53
N GLN A 153 -16.57 1.63 7.37
CA GLN A 153 -16.83 0.61 6.37
C GLN A 153 -15.53 0.09 5.77
N LEU A 154 -14.54 0.96 5.53
CA LEU A 154 -13.20 0.51 5.09
C LEU A 154 -12.58 -0.47 6.09
N PHE A 155 -12.61 -0.13 7.39
CA PHE A 155 -12.10 -1.05 8.42
C PHE A 155 -12.88 -2.38 8.44
N SER A 156 -14.20 -2.31 8.29
CA SER A 156 -15.06 -3.50 8.29
C SER A 156 -14.79 -4.40 7.08
N GLU A 157 -14.63 -3.84 5.89
CA GLU A 157 -14.28 -4.59 4.67
C GLU A 157 -12.89 -5.24 4.80
N LEU A 158 -11.87 -4.47 5.20
CA LEU A 158 -10.53 -5.00 5.41
C LEU A 158 -10.51 -6.11 6.48
N SER A 159 -11.29 -5.95 7.55
CA SER A 159 -11.39 -6.94 8.61
C SER A 159 -12.17 -8.19 8.20
N GLY A 160 -13.25 -8.00 7.43
CA GLY A 160 -14.06 -9.08 6.88
C GLY A 160 -13.27 -9.98 5.96
N ILE A 161 -12.41 -9.42 5.10
CA ILE A 161 -11.54 -10.21 4.22
C ILE A 161 -10.50 -11.01 5.02
N ILE A 162 -9.94 -10.44 6.09
CA ILE A 162 -8.86 -11.09 6.86
C ILE A 162 -9.38 -12.17 7.82
N HIS A 163 -10.55 -11.96 8.41
CA HIS A 163 -11.10 -12.83 9.46
C HIS A 163 -12.33 -13.64 9.02
N GLY A 164 -12.89 -13.36 7.84
CA GLY A 164 -14.04 -14.07 7.30
C GLY A 164 -13.66 -15.20 6.34
N ASP A 165 -14.68 -15.92 5.87
CA ASP A 165 -14.56 -16.98 4.86
C ASP A 165 -14.43 -16.42 3.42
N SER A 166 -13.91 -15.20 3.26
CA SER A 166 -13.70 -14.61 1.94
C SER A 166 -12.70 -15.44 1.15
N SER A 167 -13.08 -15.80 -0.07
CA SER A 167 -12.17 -16.51 -0.97
C SER A 167 -11.03 -15.60 -1.43
N GLU A 168 -9.90 -16.18 -1.82
CA GLU A 168 -8.80 -15.43 -2.44
C GLU A 168 -9.27 -14.62 -3.66
N ALA A 169 -10.20 -15.16 -4.45
CA ALA A 169 -10.77 -14.46 -5.59
C ALA A 169 -11.55 -13.19 -5.19
N GLU A 170 -12.40 -13.29 -4.16
CA GLU A 170 -13.12 -12.13 -3.63
C GLU A 170 -12.15 -11.07 -3.06
N ALA A 171 -11.12 -11.52 -2.34
CA ALA A 171 -10.11 -10.64 -1.77
C ALA A 171 -9.30 -9.91 -2.86
N LEU A 172 -8.93 -10.61 -3.95
CA LEU A 172 -8.26 -10.02 -5.11
C LEU A 172 -9.15 -8.99 -5.83
N GLU A 173 -10.44 -9.27 -5.98
CA GLU A 173 -11.40 -8.33 -6.58
C GLU A 173 -11.49 -7.02 -5.78
N LYS A 174 -11.58 -7.15 -4.44
CA LYS A 174 -11.68 -6.00 -3.52
C LYS A 174 -10.35 -5.27 -3.26
N PHE A 175 -9.21 -5.87 -3.61
CA PHE A 175 -7.89 -5.33 -3.27
C PHE A 175 -7.66 -3.92 -3.83
N LYS A 176 -7.86 -3.70 -5.13
CA LYS A 176 -7.55 -2.40 -5.77
C LYS A 176 -8.40 -1.26 -5.20
N PRO A 177 -9.74 -1.39 -5.04
CA PRO A 177 -10.54 -0.39 -4.33
C PRO A 177 -10.04 -0.12 -2.90
N CYS A 178 -9.75 -1.16 -2.12
CA CYS A 178 -9.24 -1.01 -0.75
C CYS A 178 -7.89 -0.28 -0.71
N LEU A 179 -6.98 -0.60 -1.63
CA LEU A 179 -5.68 0.05 -1.76
C LEU A 179 -5.85 1.56 -1.97
N GLN A 180 -6.74 1.98 -2.88
CA GLN A 180 -6.98 3.40 -3.14
C GLN A 180 -7.54 4.13 -1.92
N LEU A 181 -8.46 3.52 -1.17
CA LEU A 181 -9.02 4.13 0.04
C LEU A 181 -7.97 4.25 1.16
N VAL A 182 -7.14 3.23 1.36
CA VAL A 182 -6.05 3.26 2.36
C VAL A 182 -5.00 4.29 1.99
N LEU A 183 -4.59 4.39 0.72
CA LEU A 183 -3.68 5.44 0.28
C LEU A 183 -4.29 6.83 0.44
N GLY A 184 -5.60 6.97 0.18
CA GLY A 184 -6.33 8.21 0.44
C GLY A 184 -6.23 8.68 1.90
N VAL A 185 -6.30 7.77 2.88
CA VAL A 185 -6.09 8.09 4.30
C VAL A 185 -4.65 8.56 4.55
N VAL A 186 -3.66 7.87 4.00
CA VAL A 186 -2.24 8.25 4.15
C VAL A 186 -1.98 9.64 3.57
N ASP A 187 -2.53 9.93 2.39
CA ASP A 187 -2.39 11.22 1.72
C ASP A 187 -3.08 12.35 2.50
N GLU A 188 -4.26 12.08 3.07
CA GLU A 188 -5.00 13.01 3.90
C GLU A 188 -4.18 13.44 5.12
N VAL A 189 -3.62 12.47 5.85
CA VAL A 189 -2.77 12.74 7.02
C VAL A 189 -1.48 13.46 6.63
N SER A 190 -0.85 13.05 5.52
CA SER A 190 0.38 13.71 5.01
C SER A 190 0.11 15.17 4.65
N ARG A 191 -1.04 15.45 4.02
CA ARG A 191 -1.47 16.80 3.67
C ARG A 191 -1.76 17.64 4.92
N ASP A 192 -2.53 17.10 5.87
CA ASP A 192 -2.85 17.75 7.12
C ASP A 192 -1.57 18.14 7.90
N ASN A 193 -0.62 17.22 8.01
CA ASN A 193 0.68 17.49 8.67
C ASN A 193 1.49 18.59 7.97
N LYS A 194 1.50 18.63 6.63
CA LYS A 194 2.18 19.70 5.88
C LYS A 194 1.53 21.06 6.10
N VAL A 195 0.19 21.10 6.14
CA VAL A 195 -0.56 22.35 6.42
C VAL A 195 -0.31 22.80 7.86
N ALA A 196 -0.39 21.91 8.84
CA ALA A 196 -0.13 22.22 10.24
C ALA A 196 1.29 22.79 10.43
N LYS A 197 2.30 22.17 9.79
CA LYS A 197 3.66 22.66 9.80
C LYS A 197 3.80 24.04 9.15
N ALA A 198 3.13 24.28 8.03
CA ALA A 198 3.17 25.60 7.37
C ALA A 198 2.55 26.70 8.26
N ILE A 199 1.45 26.39 8.97
CA ILE A 199 0.83 27.31 9.95
C ILE A 199 1.80 27.62 11.09
N GLU A 200 2.51 26.60 11.58
CA GLU A 200 3.53 26.74 12.62
C GLU A 200 4.73 27.58 12.15
N ASP A 201 5.29 27.27 10.98
CA ASP A 201 6.42 27.97 10.36
C ASP A 201 6.09 29.46 10.10
N LEU A 202 4.83 29.78 9.80
CA LEU A 202 4.33 31.15 9.64
C LEU A 202 4.01 31.85 10.98
N GLY A 203 4.10 31.14 12.11
CA GLY A 203 3.82 31.68 13.43
C GLY A 203 2.35 31.98 13.71
N TRP A 204 1.42 31.52 12.87
CA TRP A 204 -0.02 31.79 13.01
C TRP A 204 -0.64 31.15 14.25
N ASN A 205 0.07 30.22 14.90
CA ASN A 205 -0.32 29.65 16.19
C ASN A 205 -0.19 30.66 17.36
N ILE A 206 0.58 31.74 17.21
CA ILE A 206 0.79 32.74 18.26
C ILE A 206 -0.47 33.61 18.46
N ASP A 207 -1.20 33.91 17.40
CA ASP A 207 -2.41 34.74 17.48
C ASP A 207 -3.57 34.03 18.21
N LEU A 208 -3.66 32.70 18.08
CA LEU A 208 -4.61 31.87 18.83
C LEU A 208 -4.28 31.82 20.33
N ILE A 209 -3.00 31.73 20.69
CA ILE A 209 -2.55 31.76 22.10
C ILE A 209 -2.77 33.15 22.70
N ASN A 210 -2.48 34.22 21.95
CA ASN A 210 -2.73 35.60 22.40
C ASN A 210 -4.23 35.87 22.60
N ALA A 211 -5.10 35.35 21.72
CA ALA A 211 -6.55 35.46 21.89
C ALA A 211 -7.05 34.74 23.16
N MET A 212 -6.50 33.57 23.50
CA MET A 212 -6.83 32.84 24.73
C MET A 212 -6.23 33.46 25.99
N ALA A 213 -5.07 34.13 25.90
CA ALA A 213 -4.47 34.86 27.01
C ALA A 213 -5.27 36.12 27.37
N THR A 214 -5.85 36.81 26.39
CA THR A 214 -6.66 38.02 26.64
C THR A 214 -8.03 37.77 27.27
N THR A 215 -8.54 36.54 27.24
CA THR A 215 -9.81 36.17 27.88
C THR A 215 -9.65 35.59 29.30
N GLY A 216 -8.41 35.34 29.74
CA GLY A 216 -8.10 34.76 31.06
C GLY A 216 -7.92 35.75 32.21
N ASP A 217 -7.78 37.05 31.93
CA ASP A 217 -7.52 38.10 32.94
C ASP A 217 -8.79 38.83 33.43
N ALA A 218 -9.97 38.25 33.20
CA ALA A 218 -11.25 38.79 33.66
C ALA A 218 -12.08 37.76 34.44
N ALA A 219 -11.58 37.32 35.61
CA ALA A 219 -12.37 36.77 36.70
C ALA A 219 -11.59 36.77 38.03
#